data_AF-A0A497KFX3-F1
#
_entry.id   AF-A0A497KFX3-F1
#
_cell.length_a   1.000
_cell.length_b   1.000
_cell.length_c   1.000
_cell.angle_alpha   90.00
_cell.angle_beta   90.00
_cell.angle_gamma   90.00
#
_symmetry.space_group_name_H-M   'P 1'
#
loop_
_entity.id
_entity.type
_entity.pdbx_description
1 polymer ?
#
loop_
_entity_poly.entity_id
_entity_poly.type
_entity_poly.pdbx_seq_one_letter_code
_entity_poly.pdbx_strand_id
1 'polypeptide(L)'
;MNHPSVFIDEAILEIHYIPDKILHRDVELQRLRSLFDSIVTAPYEMSQKAVIVGNVGSGKTVLANVYGKELRKKAEKRKLNFHYIHINCRTRRGSL
;
A
#
# COMPACT_ATOMS: atom_id res chain seq x y z
N MET A 1 25.86 30.72 -3.71
CA MET A 1 25.37 31.07 -2.36
C MET A 1 24.73 29.82 -1.78
N ASN A 2 25.21 29.33 -0.64
CA ASN A 2 24.66 28.15 0.02
C ASN A 2 23.69 28.65 1.09
N HIS A 3 22.40 28.74 0.76
CA HIS A 3 21.37 29.06 1.74
C HIS A 3 21.06 27.80 2.55
N PRO A 4 20.90 27.91 3.87
CA PRO A 4 20.47 26.77 4.68
C PRO A 4 19.11 26.27 4.18
N SER A 5 18.99 24.96 4.01
CA SER A 5 17.73 24.32 3.60
C SER A 5 16.67 24.49 4.69
N VAL A 6 15.42 24.70 4.28
CA VAL A 6 14.25 24.65 5.17
C VAL A 6 13.75 23.22 5.41
N PHE A 7 14.27 22.25 4.64
CA PHE A 7 13.90 20.85 4.74
C PHE A 7 14.90 20.11 5.62
N ILE A 8 14.38 19.31 6.55
CA ILE A 8 15.16 18.31 7.30
C ILE A 8 15.41 17.09 6.39
N ASP A 9 14.36 16.61 5.73
CA ASP A 9 14.39 15.52 4.77
C ASP A 9 13.37 15.78 3.65
N GLU A 10 13.85 16.09 2.46
CA GLU A 10 13.02 16.37 1.29
C GLU A 10 12.43 15.09 0.68
N ALA A 11 13.01 13.91 0.95
CA ALA A 11 12.54 12.64 0.41
C ALA A 11 11.12 12.29 0.90
N ILE A 12 10.70 12.82 2.06
CA ILE A 12 9.35 12.67 2.60
C ILE A 12 8.29 13.31 1.69
N LEU A 13 8.67 14.30 0.88
CA LEU A 13 7.79 15.00 -0.05
C LEU A 13 7.68 14.31 -1.41
N GLU A 14 8.46 13.25 -1.65
CA GLU A 14 8.35 12.50 -2.89
C GLU A 14 6.97 11.86 -3.05
N ILE A 15 6.47 11.82 -4.28
CA ILE A 15 5.15 11.24 -4.61
C ILE A 15 5.07 9.76 -4.22
N HIS A 16 6.21 9.08 -4.17
CA HIS A 16 6.31 7.66 -3.84
C HIS A 16 6.60 7.39 -2.36
N TYR A 17 6.77 8.45 -1.55
CA TYR A 17 6.90 8.30 -0.12
C TYR A 17 5.63 7.66 0.46
N ILE A 18 5.82 6.64 1.29
CA ILE A 18 4.73 5.95 1.97
C ILE A 18 4.99 6.08 3.47
N PRO A 19 4.16 6.84 4.20
CA PRO A 19 4.33 7.02 5.64
C PRO A 19 4.05 5.71 6.40
N ASP A 20 4.58 5.62 7.62
CA ASP A 20 4.34 4.47 8.50
C ASP A 20 2.91 4.42 9.02
N LYS A 21 2.26 5.58 9.15
CA LYS A 21 0.86 5.71 9.57
C LYS A 21 0.09 6.57 8.56
N ILE A 22 -1.13 6.13 8.25
CA ILE A 22 -2.09 6.91 7.47
C ILE A 22 -3.22 7.39 8.36
N LEU A 23 -3.52 8.69 8.28
CA LEU A 23 -4.58 9.31 9.06
C LEU A 23 -5.91 9.23 8.32
N HIS A 24 -7.01 9.15 9.06
CA HIS A 24 -8.39 9.22 8.54
C HIS A 24 -8.73 8.13 7.51
N ARG A 25 -8.07 6.97 7.60
CA ARG A 25 -8.28 5.84 6.68
C ARG A 25 -8.49 4.51 7.40
N ASP A 26 -8.76 4.55 8.71
CA ASP A 26 -8.91 3.38 9.56
C ASP A 26 -10.07 2.48 9.10
N VAL A 27 -11.18 3.09 8.66
CA VAL A 27 -12.36 2.36 8.19
C VAL A 27 -12.05 1.61 6.89
N GLU A 28 -11.39 2.24 5.94
CA GLU A 28 -11.02 1.62 4.68
C GLU A 28 -9.94 0.55 4.85
N LEU A 29 -8.96 0.78 5.74
CA LEU A 29 -8.01 -0.26 6.14
C LEU A 29 -8.73 -1.47 6.74
N GLN A 30 -9.71 -1.24 7.61
CA GLN A 30 -10.47 -2.33 8.21
C GLN A 30 -11.25 -3.12 7.16
N ARG A 31 -11.82 -2.45 6.15
CA ARG A 31 -12.48 -3.13 5.02
C ARG A 31 -11.50 -3.98 4.22
N LEU A 32 -10.31 -3.48 3.92
CA LEU A 32 -9.27 -4.27 3.24
C LEU A 32 -8.86 -5.49 4.07
N ARG A 33 -8.70 -5.34 5.40
CA ARG A 33 -8.42 -6.46 6.31
C ARG A 33 -9.52 -7.52 6.25
N SER A 34 -10.78 -7.12 6.34
CA SER A 34 -11.92 -8.05 6.25
C SER A 34 -11.98 -8.81 4.92
N LEU A 35 -11.58 -8.18 3.81
CA LEU A 35 -11.58 -8.82 2.50
C LEU A 35 -10.39 -9.76 2.30
N PHE A 36 -9.20 -9.38 2.74
CA PHE A 36 -7.95 -10.00 2.28
C PHE A 36 -7.15 -10.74 3.37
N ASP A 37 -7.47 -10.61 4.66
CA ASP A 37 -6.73 -11.32 5.71
C ASP A 37 -6.83 -12.85 5.56
N SER A 38 -7.88 -13.36 4.90
CA SER A 38 -8.01 -14.79 4.56
C SER A 38 -6.82 -15.32 3.75
N ILE A 39 -6.16 -14.49 2.93
CA ILE A 39 -4.97 -14.88 2.17
C ILE A 39 -3.83 -15.38 3.07
N VAL A 40 -3.74 -14.87 4.31
CA VAL A 40 -2.72 -15.28 5.28
C VAL A 40 -3.24 -16.19 6.38
N THR A 41 -4.56 -16.23 6.64
CA THR A 41 -5.13 -17.13 7.64
C THR A 41 -5.53 -18.49 7.08
N ALA A 42 -5.91 -18.55 5.81
CA ALA A 42 -6.38 -19.72 5.08
C ALA A 42 -5.79 -19.70 3.64
N PRO A 43 -4.45 -19.79 3.51
CA PRO A 43 -3.78 -19.64 2.23
C PRO A 43 -4.23 -20.73 1.25
N TYR A 44 -4.31 -20.38 -0.03
CA TYR A 44 -4.70 -21.26 -1.15
C TYR A 44 -6.17 -21.70 -1.20
N GLU A 45 -7.01 -21.32 -0.23
CA GLU A 45 -8.44 -21.65 -0.25
C GLU A 45 -9.25 -20.72 -1.16
N MET A 46 -8.79 -19.48 -1.34
CA MET A 46 -9.60 -18.41 -1.92
C MET A 46 -8.74 -17.34 -2.59
N SER A 47 -9.25 -16.81 -3.72
CA SER A 47 -8.75 -15.60 -4.35
C SER A 47 -9.71 -14.44 -4.10
N GLN A 48 -9.18 -13.27 -3.72
CA GLN A 48 -9.95 -12.07 -3.42
C GLN A 48 -9.57 -10.94 -4.37
N LYS A 49 -10.55 -10.12 -4.74
CA LYS A 49 -10.36 -8.95 -5.60
C LYS A 49 -11.16 -7.79 -5.05
N ALA A 50 -10.60 -6.59 -5.13
CA ALA A 50 -11.27 -5.36 -4.74
C ALA A 50 -10.88 -4.22 -5.68
N VAL A 51 -11.76 -3.24 -5.83
CA VAL A 51 -11.51 -2.00 -6.55
C VAL A 51 -11.64 -0.84 -5.58
N ILE A 52 -10.60 -0.02 -5.47
CA ILE A 52 -10.59 1.18 -4.61
C ILE A 52 -10.94 2.39 -5.47
N VAL A 53 -12.11 2.99 -5.24
CA VAL A 53 -12.63 4.13 -6.02
C VAL A 53 -12.56 5.42 -5.20
N GLY A 54 -12.39 6.56 -5.89
CA GLY A 54 -12.37 7.89 -5.28
C GLY A 54 -11.60 8.91 -6.11
N ASN A 55 -11.76 10.19 -5.76
CA ASN A 55 -11.17 11.32 -6.49
C ASN A 55 -9.63 11.34 -6.48
N VAL A 56 -9.02 12.09 -7.40
CA VAL A 56 -7.56 12.29 -7.42
C VAL A 56 -7.09 12.90 -6.09
N GLY A 57 -5.92 12.51 -5.61
CA GLY A 57 -5.37 13.01 -4.34
C GLY A 57 -6.02 12.43 -3.08
N SER A 58 -7.06 11.59 -3.19
CA SER A 58 -7.71 11.02 -2.01
C SER A 58 -6.90 9.94 -1.26
N GLY A 59 -5.65 9.66 -1.65
CA GLY A 59 -4.81 8.70 -0.92
C GLY A 59 -5.09 7.22 -1.18
N LYS A 60 -5.81 6.88 -2.26
CA LYS A 60 -6.07 5.47 -2.66
C LYS A 60 -4.80 4.64 -2.79
N THR A 61 -3.78 5.19 -3.46
CA THR A 61 -2.50 4.51 -3.70
C THR A 61 -1.74 4.26 -2.39
N VAL A 62 -1.72 5.25 -1.51
CA VAL A 62 -1.08 5.15 -0.18
C VAL A 62 -1.83 4.12 0.68
N LEU A 63 -3.16 4.11 0.67
CA LEU A 63 -3.98 3.11 1.36
C LEU A 63 -3.62 1.67 0.92
N ALA A 64 -3.59 1.41 -0.39
CA ALA A 64 -3.24 0.10 -0.94
C ALA A 64 -1.82 -0.33 -0.55
N ASN A 65 -0.85 0.60 -0.61
CA ASN A 65 0.53 0.33 -0.24
C ASN A 65 0.71 0.02 1.25
N VAL A 66 0.08 0.80 2.12
CA VAL A 66 0.13 0.55 3.57
C VAL A 66 -0.48 -0.81 3.89
N TYR A 67 -1.67 -1.13 3.35
CA TYR A 67 -2.28 -2.43 3.57
C TYR A 67 -1.41 -3.58 3.02
N GLY A 68 -0.81 -3.43 1.83
CA GLY A 68 0.12 -4.40 1.26
C GLY A 68 1.34 -4.68 2.16
N LYS A 69 1.92 -3.63 2.75
CA LYS A 69 3.00 -3.75 3.75
C LYS A 69 2.51 -4.47 5.02
N GLU A 70 1.32 -4.15 5.51
CA GLU A 70 0.72 -4.84 6.68
C GLU A 70 0.53 -6.34 6.39
N LEU A 71 -0.03 -6.68 5.23
CA LEU A 71 -0.31 -8.06 4.84
C LEU A 71 0.99 -8.86 4.68
N ARG A 72 2.03 -8.27 4.09
CA ARG A 72 3.38 -8.86 4.03
C ARG A 72 3.93 -9.15 5.42
N LYS A 73 3.87 -8.19 6.35
CA LYS A 73 4.31 -8.39 7.74
C LYS A 73 3.53 -9.51 8.44
N LYS A 74 2.21 -9.62 8.20
CA LYS A 74 1.39 -10.73 8.73
C LYS A 74 1.82 -12.08 8.16
N ALA A 75 2.11 -12.14 6.86
CA ALA A 75 2.57 -13.35 6.19
C ALA A 75 3.96 -13.81 6.69
N GLU A 76 4.89 -12.86 6.86
CA GLU A 76 6.24 -13.12 7.41
C GLU A 76 6.17 -13.73 8.81
N LYS A 77 5.32 -13.19 9.70
CA LYS A 77 5.08 -13.75 11.05
C LYS A 77 4.55 -15.19 11.02
N ARG A 78 3.85 -15.58 9.96
CA ARG A 78 3.31 -16.93 9.75
C ARG A 78 4.22 -17.83 8.92
N LYS A 79 5.42 -17.35 8.54
CA LYS A 79 6.38 -18.06 7.67
C LYS A 79 5.79 -18.47 6.31
N LEU A 80 4.87 -17.66 5.78
CA LEU A 80 4.30 -17.88 4.45
C LEU A 80 5.19 -17.24 3.38
N ASN A 81 5.36 -17.94 2.25
CA ASN A 81 6.01 -17.36 1.08
C ASN A 81 5.04 -16.41 0.36
N PHE A 82 5.07 -15.14 0.76
CA PHE A 82 4.16 -14.11 0.25
C PHE A 82 4.94 -12.94 -0.35
N HIS A 83 4.51 -12.49 -1.53
CA HIS A 83 5.11 -11.36 -2.22
C HIS A 83 4.07 -10.28 -2.51
N TYR A 84 4.26 -9.09 -1.92
CA TYR A 84 3.51 -7.90 -2.29
C TYR A 84 4.14 -7.25 -3.52
N ILE A 85 3.35 -7.08 -4.58
CA ILE A 85 3.77 -6.45 -5.84
C ILE A 85 2.85 -5.26 -6.09
N HIS A 86 3.44 -4.06 -6.22
CA HIS A 86 2.70 -2.85 -6.57
C HIS A 86 3.04 -2.43 -8.01
N ILE A 87 2.02 -2.35 -8.87
CA ILE A 87 2.18 -1.97 -10.28
C ILE A 87 1.47 -0.65 -10.52
N ASN A 88 2.23 0.37 -10.92
CA ASN A 88 1.66 1.63 -11.40
C ASN A 88 1.34 1.53 -12.89
N CYS A 89 0.10 1.22 -13.23
CA CYS A 89 -0.35 1.05 -14.61
C CYS A 89 -0.30 2.35 -15.44
N ARG A 90 -0.18 3.53 -14.81
CA ARG A 90 -0.03 4.80 -15.54
C ARG A 90 1.36 4.91 -16.17
N THR A 91 2.40 4.45 -15.47
CA THR A 91 3.79 4.52 -15.92
C THR A 91 4.24 3.26 -16.65
N ARG A 92 3.70 2.10 -16.27
CA ARG A 92 3.95 0.82 -16.94
C ARG A 92 2.80 0.50 -17.88
N ARG A 93 2.93 0.97 -19.12
CA ARG A 93 2.10 0.49 -20.24
C ARG A 93 2.68 -0.85 -20.69
N GLY A 94 1.81 -1.83 -20.95
CA GLY A 94 2.25 -3.06 -21.62
C GLY A 94 2.81 -2.70 -22.98
N SER A 95 4.00 -3.19 -23.30
CA SER A 95 4.43 -3.31 -24.69
C SER A 95 3.43 -4.26 -25.37
N LEU A 96 2.70 -3.76 -26.36
CA LEU A 96 2.01 -4.61 -27.33
C LEU A 96 3.07 -5.34 -28.18
#